data_AF-T0N402-F1
#
_entry.id   AF-T0N402-F1
#
_cell.length_a   1.000
_cell.length_b   1.000
_cell.length_c   1.000
_cell.angle_alpha   90.00
_cell.angle_beta   90.00
_cell.angle_gamma   90.00
#
_symmetry.space_group_name_H-M   'P 1'
#
loop_
_entity.id
_entity.type
_entity.pdbx_description
1 polymer ?
#
loop_
_entity_poly.entity_id
_entity_poly.type
_entity_poly.pdbx_seq_one_letter_code
_entity_poly.pdbx_strand_id
1 'polypeptide(L)'
;LSYKKIGRWWGKNNSKTTGKNQEEIDIIALNEDKKTIMFGECKWTNRLLDVSVYNELRRKSASVQWNNGTRKEYFILFSRSGFTDKMAEVARRDNVLLFDLKKIEEILKK
;
A
#
# COMPACT_ATOMS: atom_id res chain seq x y z
N LEU A 1 1.06 2.32 -17.77
CA LEU A 1 1.94 2.32 -16.58
C LEU A 1 2.63 0.96 -16.54
N SER A 2 3.79 0.80 -17.19
CA SER A 2 4.51 -0.49 -17.12
C SER A 2 5.38 -0.49 -15.87
N TYR A 3 4.95 -1.17 -14.81
CA TYR A 3 5.82 -1.47 -13.68
C TYR A 3 6.67 -2.68 -14.06
N LYS A 4 7.99 -2.57 -13.97
CA LYS A 4 8.94 -3.59 -14.47
C LYS A 4 9.29 -4.63 -13.42
N LYS A 5 9.19 -4.28 -12.13
CA LYS A 5 9.49 -5.17 -11.00
C LYS A 5 8.34 -5.10 -10.01
N ILE A 6 7.72 -6.24 -9.70
CA ILE A 6 6.60 -6.34 -8.76
C ILE A 6 6.88 -7.49 -7.80
N GLY A 7 6.63 -7.29 -6.51
CA GLY A 7 6.82 -8.34 -5.52
C GLY A 7 6.37 -7.91 -4.13
N ARG A 8 6.92 -8.57 -3.11
CA ARG A 8 6.80 -8.20 -1.69
C ARG A 8 8.07 -7.50 -1.25
N TRP A 9 8.00 -6.67 -0.21
CA TRP A 9 9.18 -6.12 0.45
C TRP A 9 9.22 -6.54 1.91
N TRP A 10 10.41 -6.92 2.38
CA TRP A 10 10.67 -7.25 3.77
C TRP A 10 11.77 -6.35 4.32
N GLY A 11 11.61 -5.85 5.53
CA GLY A 11 12.65 -5.06 6.19
C GLY A 11 12.56 -5.13 7.70
N LYS A 12 13.59 -4.58 8.35
CA LYS A 12 13.69 -4.55 9.80
C LYS A 12 13.13 -3.23 10.36
N ASN A 13 12.20 -3.33 11.30
CA ASN A 13 11.75 -2.23 12.13
C ASN A 13 12.70 -2.03 13.30
N ASN A 14 13.58 -1.05 13.17
CA ASN A 14 14.56 -0.72 14.19
C ASN A 14 13.97 -0.05 15.44
N SER A 15 12.71 0.40 15.41
CA SER A 15 12.02 0.95 16.59
C SER A 15 11.57 -0.13 17.57
N LYS A 16 11.54 -1.41 17.16
CA LYS A 16 11.26 -2.54 18.06
C LYS A 16 12.57 -3.11 18.60
N THR A 17 12.78 -2.96 19.91
CA THR A 17 13.96 -3.46 20.63
C THR A 17 13.78 -4.87 21.18
N THR A 18 12.54 -5.38 21.22
CA THR A 18 12.21 -6.75 21.66
C THR A 18 11.17 -7.38 20.72
N GLY A 19 11.13 -8.72 20.68
CA GLY A 19 10.20 -9.48 19.84
C GLY A 19 10.52 -9.46 18.34
N LYS A 20 9.55 -9.88 17.51
CA LYS A 20 9.70 -9.87 16.04
C LYS A 20 9.74 -8.43 15.52
N ASN A 21 10.84 -8.10 14.84
CA ASN A 21 11.09 -6.79 14.25
C ASN A 21 11.13 -6.80 12.72
N GLN A 22 10.70 -7.88 12.06
CA GLN A 22 10.54 -7.90 10.61
C GLN A 22 9.17 -7.35 10.24
N GLU A 23 9.14 -6.54 9.20
CA GLU A 23 7.94 -5.95 8.62
C GLU A 23 7.85 -6.25 7.14
N GLU A 24 6.62 -6.15 6.64
CA GLU A 24 6.29 -6.53 5.29
C GLU A 24 5.40 -5.48 4.62
N ILE A 25 5.64 -5.26 3.33
CA ILE A 25 4.71 -4.62 2.41
C ILE A 25 4.29 -5.68 1.38
N ASP A 26 2.98 -5.97 1.33
CA ASP A 26 2.41 -7.05 0.50
C ASP A 26 2.69 -6.85 -1.00
N ILE A 27 2.64 -5.60 -1.46
CA ILE A 27 2.87 -5.26 -2.87
C ILE A 27 3.81 -4.07 -2.96
N ILE A 28 4.92 -4.26 -3.66
CA ILE A 28 5.79 -3.18 -4.14
C ILE A 28 5.89 -3.30 -5.65
N ALA A 29 5.71 -2.18 -6.38
CA ALA A 29 5.88 -2.15 -7.82
C ALA A 29 6.76 -0.97 -8.22
N LEU A 30 7.84 -1.25 -8.98
CA LEU A 30 8.84 -0.27 -9.39
C LEU A 30 8.72 0.05 -10.88
N ASN A 31 8.77 1.33 -11.20
CA ASN A 31 8.97 1.83 -12.55
C ASN A 31 10.24 2.68 -12.57
N GLU A 32 11.32 2.09 -13.07
CA GLU A 32 12.65 2.73 -13.13
C GLU A 32 12.64 3.96 -14.06
N ASP A 33 11.97 3.86 -15.21
CA ASP A 33 11.96 4.91 -16.24
C ASP A 33 11.32 6.21 -15.72
N LYS A 34 10.21 6.08 -14.98
CA LYS A 34 9.45 7.21 -14.43
C LYS A 34 9.82 7.54 -12.98
N LYS A 35 10.76 6.79 -12.38
CA LYS A 35 11.13 6.86 -10.96
C LYS A 35 9.89 6.82 -10.06
N THR A 36 8.95 5.92 -10.34
CA THR A 36 7.74 5.76 -9.53
C THR A 36 7.70 4.44 -8.81
N ILE A 37 7.16 4.46 -7.59
CA ILE A 37 6.99 3.31 -6.73
C ILE A 37 5.54 3.24 -6.26
N MET A 38 4.95 2.06 -6.30
CA MET A 38 3.64 1.79 -5.71
C MET A 38 3.82 0.86 -4.51
N PHE A 39 3.19 1.23 -3.40
CA PHE A 39 3.11 0.42 -2.19
C PHE A 39 1.67 -0.02 -1.99
N GLY A 40 1.47 -1.31 -1.73
CA GLY A 40 0.16 -1.91 -1.53
C GLY A 40 0.11 -2.80 -0.30
N GLU A 41 -1.06 -2.78 0.34
CA GLU A 41 -1.40 -3.67 1.45
C GLU A 41 -2.77 -4.30 1.17
N CYS A 42 -2.91 -5.59 1.46
CA CYS A 42 -4.15 -6.33 1.32
C CYS A 42 -4.64 -6.80 2.69
N LYS A 43 -5.91 -6.48 3.01
CA LYS A 43 -6.59 -7.00 4.19
C LYS A 43 -7.92 -7.61 3.79
N TRP A 44 -7.95 -8.93 3.73
CA TRP A 44 -9.13 -9.68 3.28
C TRP A 44 -9.97 -10.18 4.45
N THR A 45 -10.70 -9.26 5.10
CA THR A 45 -11.48 -9.56 6.32
C THR A 45 -12.95 -9.19 6.18
N ASN A 46 -13.78 -9.48 7.19
CA ASN A 46 -15.19 -9.02 7.25
C ASN A 46 -15.35 -7.59 7.78
N ARG A 47 -14.24 -6.92 8.14
CA ARG A 47 -14.27 -5.58 8.73
C ARG A 47 -13.88 -4.54 7.70
N LEU A 48 -14.49 -3.36 7.81
CA LEU A 48 -14.07 -2.19 7.05
C LEU A 48 -12.64 -1.80 7.46
N LEU A 49 -11.83 -1.39 6.48
CA LEU A 49 -10.50 -0.84 6.77
C LEU A 49 -10.59 0.62 7.17
N ASP A 50 -9.88 0.94 8.23
CA ASP A 50 -9.71 2.29 8.73
C ASP A 50 -8.37 2.90 8.27
N VAL A 51 -8.12 4.12 8.74
CA VAL A 51 -6.92 4.89 8.39
C VAL A 51 -5.65 4.27 8.99
N SER A 52 -5.74 3.40 9.99
CA SER A 52 -4.56 2.84 10.66
C SER A 52 -3.72 2.00 9.70
N VAL A 53 -4.37 1.23 8.82
CA VAL A 53 -3.71 0.38 7.81
C VAL A 53 -2.92 1.24 6.81
N TYR A 54 -3.51 2.35 6.35
CA TYR A 54 -2.83 3.29 5.47
C TYR A 54 -1.62 3.93 6.14
N ASN A 55 -1.79 4.40 7.39
CA ASN A 55 -0.71 5.00 8.15
C ASN A 55 0.45 4.02 8.39
N GLU A 56 0.12 2.75 8.65
CA GLU A 56 1.13 1.71 8.81
C GLU A 56 1.89 1.47 7.50
N LEU A 57 1.18 1.36 6.36
CA LEU A 57 1.81 1.21 5.04
C LEU A 57 2.74 2.38 4.70
N ARG A 58 2.32 3.62 4.96
CA ARG A 58 3.17 4.82 4.80
C ARG A 58 4.40 4.81 5.71
N ARG A 59 4.25 4.33 6.94
CA ARG A 59 5.39 4.21 7.85
C ARG A 59 6.40 3.19 7.32
N LYS A 60 5.93 2.02 6.87
CA LYS A 60 6.79 0.99 6.28
C LYS A 60 7.47 1.48 5.00
N SER A 61 6.77 2.25 4.15
CA SER A 61 7.32 2.74 2.88
C SER A 61 8.54 3.66 3.07
N ALA A 62 8.62 4.37 4.20
CA ALA A 62 9.78 5.19 4.56
C ALA A 62 11.06 4.37 4.77
N SER A 63 10.95 3.08 5.11
CA SER A 63 12.10 2.18 5.25
C SER A 63 12.63 1.63 3.93
N VAL A 64 11.86 1.75 2.83
CA VAL A 64 12.26 1.25 1.52
C VAL A 64 13.29 2.19 0.87
N GLN A 65 14.53 1.73 0.75
CA GLN A 65 15.62 2.49 0.14
C GLN A 65 15.63 2.33 -1.38
N TRP A 66 14.89 3.18 -2.08
CA TRP A 66 14.86 3.18 -3.55
C TRP A 66 14.52 4.57 -4.08
N ASN A 67 15.47 5.24 -4.74
CA ASN A 67 15.30 6.59 -5.32
C ASN A 67 14.71 7.63 -4.35
N ASN A 68 15.04 7.53 -3.06
CA ASN A 68 14.54 8.45 -2.03
C ASN A 68 14.84 9.91 -2.40
N GLY A 69 13.90 10.81 -2.12
CA GLY A 69 13.99 12.23 -2.49
C GLY A 69 13.66 12.58 -3.95
N THR A 70 13.65 11.60 -4.86
CA THR A 70 13.31 11.83 -6.28
C THR A 70 12.18 10.96 -6.80
N ARG A 71 11.77 9.92 -6.05
CA ARG A 71 10.69 9.03 -6.44
C ARG A 71 9.32 9.67 -6.25
N LYS A 72 8.38 9.30 -7.12
CA LYS A 72 6.95 9.52 -6.87
C LYS A 72 6.32 8.27 -6.27
N GLU A 73 5.62 8.45 -5.16
CA GLU A 73 4.96 7.36 -4.43
C GLU A 73 3.47 7.29 -4.76
N TYR A 74 2.97 6.07 -4.89
CA TYR A 74 1.55 5.76 -5.00
C TYR A 74 1.18 4.72 -3.94
N PHE A 75 -0.03 4.84 -3.38
CA PHE A 75 -0.53 3.92 -2.37
C PHE A 75 -1.80 3.26 -2.85
N ILE A 76 -1.91 1.95 -2.60
CA ILE A 76 -3.08 1.15 -2.92
C ILE A 76 -3.47 0.29 -1.73
N LEU A 77 -4.76 0.21 -1.42
CA LEU A 77 -5.29 -0.68 -0.39
C LEU A 77 -6.34 -1.61 -0.99
N PHE A 78 -6.23 -2.88 -0.63
CA PHE A 78 -7.20 -3.90 -0.99
C PHE A 78 -7.98 -4.35 0.25
N SER A 79 -9.32 -4.34 0.16
CA SER A 79 -10.22 -4.76 1.24
C SER A 79 -11.32 -5.67 0.71
N ARG A 80 -11.67 -6.74 1.42
CA ARG A 80 -12.87 -7.52 1.03
C ARG A 80 -14.14 -6.73 1.28
N SER A 81 -14.29 -6.24 2.51
CA SER A 81 -15.52 -5.61 2.99
C SER A 81 -15.62 -4.12 2.71
N GLY A 82 -14.55 -3.50 2.17
CA GLY A 82 -14.51 -2.08 1.87
C GLY A 82 -13.82 -1.24 2.96
N PHE A 83 -14.17 0.03 3.00
CA PHE A 83 -13.43 1.06 3.74
C PHE A 83 -14.39 1.89 4.58
N THR A 84 -13.91 2.37 5.72
CA THR A 84 -14.62 3.37 6.53
C THR A 84 -14.71 4.71 5.79
N ASP A 85 -15.72 5.53 6.10
CA ASP A 85 -15.88 6.87 5.51
C ASP A 85 -14.64 7.74 5.72
N LYS A 86 -14.05 7.65 6.92
CA LYS A 86 -12.80 8.34 7.26
C LYS A 86 -11.66 7.92 6.34
N MET A 87 -11.53 6.63 6.02
CA MET A 87 -10.52 6.17 5.07
C MET A 87 -10.84 6.62 3.64
N ALA A 88 -12.11 6.64 3.23
CA ALA A 88 -12.50 7.17 1.92
C ALA A 88 -12.20 8.67 1.77
N GLU A 89 -12.36 9.47 2.82
CA GLU A 89 -11.96 10.87 2.86
C GLU A 89 -10.44 11.03 2.73
N VAL A 90 -9.66 10.31 3.54
CA VAL A 90 -8.19 10.32 3.47
C VAL A 90 -7.70 9.90 2.09
N ALA A 91 -8.34 8.90 1.48
CA ALA A 91 -7.96 8.44 0.15
C ALA A 91 -8.15 9.50 -0.93
N ARG A 92 -9.23 10.29 -0.86
CA ARG A 92 -9.45 11.44 -1.77
C ARG A 92 -8.41 12.52 -1.56
N ARG A 93 -8.09 12.85 -0.30
CA ARG A 93 -7.09 13.89 0.03
C ARG A 93 -5.68 13.50 -0.40
N ASP A 94 -5.29 12.26 -0.15
CA ASP A 94 -3.92 11.78 -0.31
C ASP A 94 -3.71 11.00 -1.62
N ASN A 95 -4.72 10.95 -2.50
CA ASN A 95 -4.72 10.16 -3.75
C ASN A 95 -4.39 8.68 -3.55
N VAL A 96 -4.97 8.05 -2.52
CA VAL A 96 -4.84 6.61 -2.26
C VAL A 96 -5.84 5.85 -3.11
N LEU A 97 -5.37 4.82 -3.79
CA LEU A 97 -6.23 3.93 -4.56
C LEU A 97 -6.89 2.91 -3.63
N LEU A 98 -8.23 2.91 -3.59
CA LEU A 98 -9.01 1.94 -2.83
C LEU A 98 -9.61 0.90 -3.77
N PHE A 99 -9.43 -0.38 -3.44
CA PHE A 99 -9.98 -1.52 -4.17
C PHE A 99 -10.71 -2.44 -3.21
N ASP A 100 -12.04 -2.40 -3.27
CA ASP A 100 -12.88 -3.39 -2.61
C ASP A 100 -13.27 -4.54 -3.55
N LEU A 101 -13.93 -5.57 -3.03
CA LEU A 101 -14.36 -6.71 -3.84
C LEU A 101 -15.25 -6.25 -5.01
N LYS A 102 -16.21 -5.35 -4.76
CA LYS A 102 -17.12 -4.85 -5.79
C LYS A 102 -16.34 -4.18 -6.94
N LYS A 103 -15.40 -3.31 -6.63
CA LYS A 103 -14.56 -2.64 -7.64
C LYS A 103 -13.67 -3.62 -8.40
N ILE A 104 -13.14 -4.64 -7.74
CA ILE A 104 -12.38 -5.70 -8.41
C ILE A 104 -13.26 -6.46 -9.40
N GLU A 105 -14.47 -6.86 -8.99
CA GLU A 105 -15.43 -7.52 -9.88
C GLU A 105 -15.82 -6.66 -11.09
N GLU A 106 -16.02 -5.35 -10.90
CA GLU A 106 -16.30 -4.41 -11.99
C GLU A 106 -15.16 -4.31 -13.02
N ILE A 107 -13.91 -4.48 -12.57
CA ILE A 107 -12.73 -4.46 -13.44
C ILE A 107 -12.59 -5.79 -14.19
N LEU A 108 -12.88 -6.93 -13.55
CA LEU A 108 -12.78 -8.26 -14.16
C LEU A 108 -13.88 -8.57 -15.18
N LYS A 109 -15.00 -7.85 -15.13
CA LYS A 109 -16.10 -7.97 -16.09
C LYS A 109 -15.85 -7.24 -17.42
N LYS A 110 -14.70 -6.59 -17.57
CA LYS A 110 -14.26 -5.90 -18.78
C LYS A 110 -13.19 -6.71 -19.49
#